data_AF-A0A653TET6-F1
#
_entry.id   AF-A0A653TET6-F1
#
_cell.length_a   1.000
_cell.length_b   1.000
_cell.length_c   1.000
_cell.angle_alpha   90.00
_cell.angle_beta   90.00
_cell.angle_gamma   90.00
#
_symmetry.space_group_name_H-M   'P 1'
#
loop_
_entity.id
_entity.type
_entity.pdbx_description
1 polymer ?
#
loop_
_entity_poly.entity_id
_entity_poly.type
_entity_poly.pdbx_seq_one_letter_code
_entity_poly.pdbx_strand_id
1 'polypeptide(L)'
;MGTPHTMDIEINCIKEFASTMSIKAFAITKDAITNTTIENLSGKLLIKPNNKANRKYQKIVLVNVKTSLAPSGGNLTGQQDVLKHALRQALIDPRIKNIELICTGADFNPYIHTPPTPAGSTTALPQVIKGYYEYDYANSRENQHKPRAWKDLYQFLNEKLHRIKPEYRNYIKVYYFGSQGGSIKIDGTWKVLSGYSQSDQKTTVLFQGYDVNATTSHEVLHSMGLDHTFENKNIVPTGMTRTNAPNGKYTFKQGITDNILDYASGRKSLMEWQWDIIRASAQAEP
;
A
#
# COMPACT_ATOMS: atom_id res chain seq x y z
N MET A 1 -30.48 19.51 -24.10
CA MET A 1 -30.19 18.44 -23.12
C MET A 1 -30.73 18.92 -21.77
N GLY A 2 -31.53 18.13 -21.07
CA GLY A 2 -32.09 18.52 -19.77
C GLY A 2 -31.01 18.61 -18.70
N THR A 3 -31.20 19.47 -17.71
CA THR A 3 -30.31 19.56 -16.54
C THR A 3 -30.45 18.29 -15.69
N PRO A 4 -29.35 17.56 -15.41
CA PRO A 4 -29.42 16.40 -14.54
C PRO A 4 -29.85 16.81 -13.12
N HIS A 5 -30.83 16.12 -12.57
CA HIS A 5 -31.16 16.23 -11.15
C HIS A 5 -30.10 15.51 -10.32
N THR A 6 -29.56 16.19 -9.32
CA THR A 6 -28.58 15.62 -8.37
C THR A 6 -29.26 15.36 -7.03
N MET A 7 -28.92 14.24 -6.40
CA MET A 7 -29.43 13.84 -5.09
C MET A 7 -28.28 13.25 -4.28
N ASP A 8 -28.12 13.73 -3.04
CA ASP A 8 -27.17 13.17 -2.08
C ASP A 8 -27.88 12.09 -1.25
N ILE A 9 -27.23 10.94 -1.11
CA ILE A 9 -27.73 9.79 -0.34
C ILE A 9 -26.69 9.40 0.69
N GLU A 10 -27.08 9.36 1.96
CA GLU A 10 -26.27 8.81 3.05
C GLU A 10 -26.73 7.39 3.38
N ILE A 11 -25.79 6.45 3.46
CA ILE A 11 -26.07 5.04 3.75
C ILE A 11 -25.34 4.64 5.03
N ASN A 12 -26.11 4.27 6.05
CA ASN A 12 -25.60 3.82 7.34
C ASN A 12 -25.94 2.34 7.60
N CYS A 13 -24.95 1.57 8.06
CA CYS A 13 -25.17 0.19 8.48
C CYS A 13 -25.54 0.15 9.97
N ILE A 14 -26.83 0.04 10.28
CA ILE A 14 -27.36 0.05 11.66
C ILE A 14 -27.31 -1.31 12.37
N LYS A 15 -27.19 -2.41 11.61
CA LYS A 15 -27.13 -3.78 12.15
C LYS A 15 -26.34 -4.68 11.20
N GLU A 16 -25.59 -5.62 11.76
CA GLU A 16 -24.88 -6.62 10.97
C GLU A 16 -25.83 -7.62 10.27
N PHE A 17 -25.38 -8.19 9.16
CA PHE A 17 -26.14 -9.15 8.37
C PHE A 17 -25.24 -10.21 7.73
N ALA A 18 -25.81 -11.40 7.52
CA ALA A 18 -25.08 -12.60 7.14
C ALA A 18 -25.12 -12.95 5.64
N SER A 19 -25.98 -12.28 4.87
CA SER A 19 -26.16 -12.52 3.44
C SER A 19 -26.06 -11.22 2.65
N THR A 20 -25.63 -11.28 1.39
CA THR A 20 -25.61 -10.10 0.51
C THR A 20 -26.98 -9.44 0.44
N MET A 21 -27.00 -8.13 0.68
CA MET A 21 -28.17 -7.28 0.54
C MET A 21 -28.05 -6.38 -0.69
N SER A 22 -29.12 -5.67 -1.03
CA SER A 22 -29.07 -4.69 -2.10
C SER A 22 -29.95 -3.48 -1.85
N ILE A 23 -29.42 -2.31 -2.18
CA ILE A 23 -30.21 -1.10 -2.36
C ILE A 23 -30.50 -0.99 -3.86
N LYS A 24 -31.78 -0.85 -4.21
CA LYS A 24 -32.26 -0.77 -5.59
C LYS A 24 -32.76 0.64 -5.86
N ALA A 25 -32.36 1.22 -6.98
CA ALA A 25 -32.86 2.49 -7.47
C ALA A 25 -33.83 2.22 -8.62
N PHE A 26 -35.04 2.76 -8.54
CA PHE A 26 -36.08 2.60 -9.55
C PHE A 26 -36.41 3.96 -10.19
N ALA A 27 -36.51 4.00 -11.52
CA ALA A 27 -37.15 5.08 -12.24
C ALA A 27 -38.65 4.83 -12.26
N ILE A 28 -39.41 5.78 -11.72
CA ILE A 28 -40.85 5.70 -11.62
C ILE A 28 -41.44 6.62 -12.69
N THR A 29 -42.18 6.04 -13.63
CA THR A 29 -42.93 6.78 -14.66
C THR A 29 -44.41 6.56 -14.44
N LYS A 30 -45.19 7.64 -14.53
CA LYS A 30 -46.64 7.58 -14.43
C LYS A 30 -47.23 7.83 -15.82
N ASP A 31 -47.95 6.87 -16.33
CA ASP A 31 -48.68 7.02 -17.59
C ASP A 31 -49.83 8.02 -17.39
N ALA A 32 -49.86 9.07 -18.21
CA ALA A 32 -50.80 10.18 -18.03
C ALA A 32 -52.25 9.82 -18.42
N ILE A 33 -52.47 8.74 -19.18
CA ILE A 33 -53.77 8.36 -19.72
C ILE A 33 -54.42 7.29 -18.84
N THR A 34 -53.66 6.25 -18.52
CA THR A 34 -54.11 5.11 -17.71
C THR A 34 -53.92 5.34 -16.21
N ASN A 35 -53.21 6.42 -15.82
CA ASN A 35 -52.84 6.73 -14.44
C ASN A 35 -52.00 5.61 -13.78
N THR A 36 -51.41 4.73 -14.58
CA THR A 36 -50.63 3.57 -14.13
C THR A 36 -49.21 3.99 -13.81
N THR A 37 -48.67 3.52 -12.69
CA THR A 37 -47.26 3.69 -12.33
C THR A 37 -46.46 2.50 -12.83
N ILE A 38 -45.38 2.76 -13.55
CA ILE A 38 -44.41 1.77 -14.01
C ILE A 38 -43.10 2.03 -13.26
N GLU A 39 -42.57 1.00 -12.62
CA GLU A 39 -41.27 1.02 -11.95
C GLU A 39 -40.24 0.26 -12.78
N ASN A 40 -39.17 0.93 -13.18
CA ASN A 40 -38.05 0.33 -13.91
C ASN A 40 -36.80 0.34 -13.03
N LEU A 41 -36.21 -0.82 -12.77
CA LEU A 41 -34.94 -0.91 -12.03
C LEU A 41 -33.83 -0.21 -12.82
N SER A 42 -33.32 0.90 -12.29
CA SER A 42 -32.29 1.72 -12.94
C SER A 42 -30.90 1.50 -12.36
N GLY A 43 -30.79 0.94 -11.15
CA GLY A 43 -29.51 0.66 -10.52
C GLY A 43 -29.64 -0.25 -9.30
N LYS A 44 -28.54 -0.91 -8.95
CA LYS A 44 -28.47 -1.78 -7.78
C LYS A 44 -27.08 -1.68 -7.15
N LEU A 45 -27.04 -1.28 -5.89
CA LEU A 45 -25.84 -1.36 -5.05
C LEU A 45 -25.91 -2.66 -4.25
N LEU A 46 -24.90 -3.52 -4.40
CA LEU A 46 -24.77 -4.74 -3.61
C LEU A 46 -23.97 -4.45 -2.35
N ILE A 47 -24.48 -4.94 -1.21
CA ILE A 47 -23.83 -4.77 0.09
C ILE A 47 -23.43 -6.16 0.59
N LYS A 48 -22.13 -6.36 0.80
CA LYS A 48 -21.57 -7.63 1.25
C LYS A 48 -21.85 -7.89 2.74
N PRO A 49 -22.02 -9.16 3.14
CA PRO A 49 -22.29 -9.50 4.53
C PRO A 49 -21.14 -9.06 5.46
N ASN A 50 -21.50 -8.52 6.62
CA ASN A 50 -20.57 -7.93 7.58
C ASN A 50 -20.71 -8.50 9.01
N ASN A 51 -21.50 -9.57 9.19
CA ASN A 51 -21.53 -10.32 10.44
C ASN A 51 -20.13 -10.86 10.80
N LYS A 52 -19.93 -11.22 12.07
CA LYS A 52 -18.64 -11.68 12.61
C LYS A 52 -17.89 -12.70 11.72
N ALA A 53 -18.61 -13.65 11.13
CA ALA A 53 -18.02 -14.67 10.25
C ALA A 53 -17.33 -14.09 8.98
N ASN A 54 -17.75 -12.90 8.54
CA ASN A 54 -17.20 -12.21 7.38
C ASN A 54 -16.16 -11.14 7.73
N ARG A 55 -15.96 -10.86 9.01
CA ARG A 55 -14.96 -9.89 9.47
C ARG A 55 -13.60 -10.54 9.63
N LYS A 56 -12.57 -9.78 9.31
CA LYS A 56 -11.16 -10.18 9.41
C LYS A 56 -10.41 -9.14 10.21
N TYR A 57 -9.22 -9.48 10.66
CA TYR A 57 -8.29 -8.52 11.24
C TYR A 57 -6.87 -8.75 10.75
N GLN A 58 -6.06 -7.70 10.80
CA GLN A 58 -4.65 -7.74 10.44
C GLN A 58 -3.81 -7.05 11.50
N LYS A 59 -2.78 -7.72 12.01
CA LYS A 59 -1.83 -7.13 12.95
C LYS A 59 -0.81 -6.30 12.18
N ILE A 60 -0.68 -5.02 12.55
CA ILE A 60 0.23 -4.08 11.91
C ILE A 60 1.03 -3.36 13.00
N VAL A 61 2.34 -3.21 12.80
CA VAL A 61 3.18 -2.35 13.63
C VAL A 61 3.75 -1.22 12.78
N LEU A 62 3.46 0.01 13.19
CA LEU A 62 4.08 1.21 12.66
C LEU A 62 5.34 1.49 13.48
N VAL A 63 6.48 1.54 12.80
CA VAL A 63 7.78 1.68 13.43
C VAL A 63 8.36 3.04 13.04
N ASN A 64 8.45 3.95 14.00
CA ASN A 64 9.15 5.20 13.80
C ASN A 64 10.67 4.97 13.90
N VAL A 65 11.39 5.09 12.79
CA VAL A 65 12.84 4.79 12.75
C VAL A 65 13.64 6.06 12.97
N LYS A 66 14.35 6.13 14.09
CA LYS A 66 15.22 7.25 14.44
C LYS A 66 16.65 6.96 13.97
N THR A 67 17.23 7.89 13.23
CA THR A 67 18.60 7.78 12.71
C THR A 67 19.41 9.03 13.09
N SER A 68 20.72 9.02 12.82
CA SER A 68 21.54 10.23 12.97
C SER A 68 21.12 11.35 11.99
N LEU A 69 20.58 10.98 10.83
CA LEU A 69 20.08 11.92 9.81
C LEU A 69 18.73 12.55 10.19
N ALA A 70 17.92 11.83 10.97
CA ALA A 70 16.62 12.30 11.45
C ALA A 70 16.33 11.72 12.86
N PRO A 71 16.75 12.41 13.94
CA PRO A 71 16.55 11.94 15.31
C PRO A 71 15.08 11.83 15.74
N SER A 72 14.18 12.60 15.12
CA SER A 72 12.72 12.51 15.33
C SER A 72 12.08 11.31 14.63
N GLY A 73 12.79 10.71 13.67
CA GLY A 73 12.25 9.70 12.77
C GLY A 73 11.23 10.25 11.78
N GLY A 74 10.39 9.36 11.22
CA GLY A 74 9.41 9.67 10.19
C GLY A 74 8.07 10.23 10.71
N ASN A 75 7.23 10.66 9.77
CA ASN A 75 5.88 11.15 10.08
C ASN A 75 4.91 9.96 10.16
N LEU A 76 4.23 9.78 11.31
CA LEU A 76 3.19 8.76 11.50
C LEU A 76 1.78 9.36 11.64
N THR A 77 1.65 10.68 11.61
CA THR A 77 0.38 11.39 11.79
C THR A 77 -0.62 10.98 10.70
N GLY A 78 -1.84 10.63 11.10
CA GLY A 78 -2.92 10.21 10.21
C GLY A 78 -2.76 8.82 9.57
N GLN A 79 -1.59 8.17 9.69
CA GLN A 79 -1.30 6.93 8.96
C GLN A 79 -2.16 5.74 9.42
N GLN A 80 -2.59 5.75 10.69
CA GLN A 80 -3.54 4.76 11.18
C GLN A 80 -4.90 4.86 10.47
N ASP A 81 -5.37 6.08 10.20
CA ASP A 81 -6.67 6.29 9.59
C ASP A 81 -6.64 6.01 8.09
N VAL A 82 -5.53 6.32 7.42
CA VAL A 82 -5.28 5.89 6.03
C VAL A 82 -5.35 4.36 5.88
N LEU A 83 -4.75 3.62 6.82
CA LEU A 83 -4.80 2.15 6.82
C LEU A 83 -6.20 1.62 7.14
N LYS A 84 -6.90 2.20 8.12
CA LYS A 84 -8.30 1.85 8.42
C LYS A 84 -9.20 2.10 7.22
N HIS A 85 -9.06 3.24 6.56
CA HIS A 85 -9.83 3.60 5.37
C HIS A 85 -9.64 2.59 4.24
N ALA A 86 -8.41 2.17 3.98
CA ALA A 86 -8.12 1.18 2.95
C ALA A 86 -8.65 -0.23 3.31
N LEU A 87 -8.29 -0.74 4.49
CA LEU A 87 -8.53 -2.14 4.85
C LEU A 87 -9.99 -2.44 5.24
N ARG A 88 -10.71 -1.45 5.78
CA ARG A 88 -12.12 -1.64 6.15
C ARG A 88 -13.05 -1.77 4.94
N GLN A 89 -12.62 -1.34 3.75
CA GLN A 89 -13.36 -1.61 2.50
C GLN A 89 -13.52 -3.12 2.26
N ALA A 90 -12.55 -3.93 2.72
CA ALA A 90 -12.60 -5.39 2.65
C ALA A 90 -13.00 -6.06 3.98
N LEU A 91 -13.61 -5.31 4.91
CA LEU A 91 -13.97 -5.77 6.25
C LEU A 91 -12.79 -6.34 7.05
N ILE A 92 -11.60 -5.77 6.87
CA ILE A 92 -10.40 -6.08 7.65
C ILE A 92 -10.18 -4.96 8.67
N ASP A 93 -10.19 -5.30 9.96
CA ASP A 93 -9.81 -4.38 11.03
C ASP A 93 -8.28 -4.38 11.24
N PRO A 94 -7.57 -3.28 10.95
CA PRO A 94 -6.15 -3.20 11.24
C PRO A 94 -5.92 -2.96 12.74
N ARG A 95 -5.34 -3.96 13.40
CA ARG A 95 -4.92 -3.88 14.81
C ARG A 95 -3.52 -3.30 14.88
N ILE A 96 -3.46 -1.98 15.01
CA ILE A 96 -2.24 -1.20 14.87
C ILE A 96 -1.56 -1.00 16.23
N LYS A 97 -0.24 -1.22 16.26
CA LYS A 97 0.66 -0.80 17.35
C LYS A 97 1.70 0.16 16.81
N ASN A 98 2.22 1.03 17.67
CA ASN A 98 3.32 1.94 17.34
C ASN A 98 4.54 1.60 18.21
N ILE A 99 5.74 1.72 17.65
CA ILE A 99 7.00 1.59 18.38
C ILE A 99 8.09 2.44 17.75
N GLU A 100 9.10 2.81 18.52
CA GLU A 100 10.32 3.45 18.01
C GLU A 100 11.44 2.42 17.82
N LEU A 101 12.24 2.59 16.75
CA LEU A 101 13.44 1.80 16.50
C LEU A 101 14.64 2.72 16.32
N ILE A 102 15.66 2.55 17.16
CA ILE A 102 16.86 3.38 17.14
C ILE A 102 17.92 2.78 16.20
N CYS A 103 18.29 3.53 15.17
CA CYS A 103 19.24 3.18 14.12
C CYS A 103 20.34 4.25 13.99
N THR A 104 20.94 4.63 15.12
CA THR A 104 22.04 5.61 15.22
C THR A 104 23.42 4.98 15.41
N GLY A 105 23.48 3.65 15.59
CA GLY A 105 24.72 2.92 15.79
C GLY A 105 25.54 2.76 14.51
N ALA A 106 26.82 2.40 14.66
CA ALA A 106 27.73 2.17 13.55
C ALA A 106 27.26 1.05 12.61
N ASP A 107 26.41 0.14 13.10
CA ASP A 107 25.76 -0.91 12.31
C ASP A 107 24.81 -0.37 11.22
N PHE A 108 24.38 0.90 11.34
CA PHE A 108 23.53 1.56 10.35
C PHE A 108 24.32 2.36 9.29
N ASN A 109 25.60 2.64 9.51
CA ASN A 109 26.43 3.43 8.59
C ASN A 109 26.42 2.91 7.13
N PRO A 110 26.38 1.58 6.85
CA PRO A 110 26.32 1.09 5.47
C PRO A 110 25.11 1.58 4.66
N TYR A 111 24.01 1.94 5.35
CA TYR A 111 22.77 2.43 4.74
C TYR A 111 22.76 3.95 4.52
N ILE A 112 23.76 4.69 5.00
CA ILE A 112 23.91 6.11 4.72
C ILE A 112 24.61 6.27 3.37
N HIS A 113 24.01 7.06 2.48
CA HIS A 113 24.54 7.38 1.16
C HIS A 113 24.72 8.89 1.02
N THR A 114 25.84 9.29 0.44
CA THR A 114 26.09 10.68 0.03
C THR A 114 25.94 10.74 -1.49
N PRO A 115 24.85 11.31 -2.02
CA PRO A 115 24.69 11.48 -3.45
C PRO A 115 25.81 12.34 -4.03
N PRO A 116 26.26 12.07 -5.28
CA PRO A 116 27.27 12.90 -5.91
C PRO A 116 26.75 14.33 -6.11
N THR A 117 27.59 15.33 -5.84
CA THR A 117 27.27 16.72 -6.11
C THR A 117 27.10 16.93 -7.62
N PRO A 118 26.01 17.57 -8.09
CA PRO A 118 25.83 17.86 -9.50
C PRO A 118 26.99 18.67 -10.09
N ALA A 119 27.37 18.39 -11.34
CA ALA A 119 28.43 19.13 -12.02
C ALA A 119 28.12 20.64 -12.03
N GLY A 120 29.06 21.46 -11.58
CA GLY A 120 28.89 22.91 -11.45
C GLY A 120 28.24 23.39 -10.16
N SER A 121 27.82 22.50 -9.25
CA SER A 121 27.39 22.86 -7.89
C SER A 121 28.56 22.79 -6.90
N THR A 122 28.67 23.79 -6.02
CA THR A 122 29.59 23.78 -4.87
C THR A 122 28.92 23.28 -3.58
N THR A 123 27.60 23.12 -3.59
CA THR A 123 26.82 22.67 -2.44
C THR A 123 26.67 21.15 -2.47
N ALA A 124 27.20 20.47 -1.46
CA ALA A 124 27.01 19.04 -1.27
C ALA A 124 25.53 18.72 -1.04
N LEU A 125 25.05 17.63 -1.66
CA LEU A 125 23.70 17.14 -1.41
C LEU A 125 23.61 16.52 -0.01
N PRO A 126 22.45 16.61 0.66
CA PRO A 126 22.26 15.99 1.96
C PRO A 126 22.45 14.47 1.87
N GLN A 127 22.91 13.88 2.97
CA GLN A 127 22.98 12.43 3.09
C GLN A 127 21.56 11.83 3.10
N VAL A 128 21.42 10.68 2.46
CA VAL A 128 20.16 9.96 2.28
C VAL A 128 20.30 8.50 2.72
N ILE A 129 19.19 7.78 2.75
CA ILE A 129 19.15 6.37 3.11
C ILE A 129 19.12 5.49 1.86
N LYS A 130 19.99 4.49 1.84
CA LYS A 130 20.03 3.44 0.83
C LYS A 130 19.21 2.25 1.30
N GLY A 131 18.10 1.99 0.60
CA GLY A 131 17.19 0.88 0.88
C GLY A 131 17.72 -0.46 0.35
N TYR A 132 17.99 -0.52 -0.94
CA TYR A 132 18.42 -1.74 -1.63
C TYR A 132 19.22 -1.40 -2.90
N TYR A 133 19.81 -2.43 -3.49
CA TYR A 133 20.42 -2.38 -4.81
C TYR A 133 19.49 -3.06 -5.80
N GLU A 134 19.19 -2.41 -6.93
CA GLU A 134 18.28 -2.97 -7.96
C GLU A 134 18.88 -4.24 -8.57
N TYR A 135 18.04 -5.21 -8.90
CA TYR A 135 18.45 -6.43 -9.62
C TYR A 135 18.33 -6.24 -11.13
N ASP A 136 19.30 -6.73 -11.90
CA ASP A 136 19.28 -6.66 -13.36
C ASP A 136 18.45 -7.83 -13.89
N TYR A 137 17.13 -7.64 -13.96
CA TYR A 137 16.20 -8.67 -14.46
C TYR A 137 16.43 -9.03 -15.93
N ALA A 138 16.86 -8.06 -16.74
CA ALA A 138 17.10 -8.30 -18.17
C ALA A 138 18.23 -9.30 -18.41
N ASN A 139 19.30 -9.22 -17.58
CA ASN A 139 20.46 -10.10 -17.69
C ASN A 139 20.53 -11.15 -16.57
N SER A 140 19.52 -11.21 -15.70
CA SER A 140 19.44 -12.11 -14.55
C SER A 140 20.72 -12.11 -13.68
N ARG A 141 21.15 -10.93 -13.23
CA ARG A 141 22.35 -10.79 -12.40
C ARG A 141 22.21 -9.76 -11.28
N GLU A 142 23.02 -9.96 -10.23
CA GLU A 142 23.16 -9.04 -9.11
C GLU A 142 23.83 -7.73 -9.52
N ASN A 143 23.50 -6.66 -8.79
CA ASN A 143 24.12 -5.36 -8.99
C ASN A 143 25.60 -5.41 -8.62
N GLN A 144 26.50 -5.09 -9.56
CA GLN A 144 27.94 -5.07 -9.32
C GLN A 144 28.39 -4.07 -8.23
N HIS A 145 27.57 -3.06 -7.93
CA HIS A 145 27.82 -2.07 -6.87
C HIS A 145 27.38 -2.55 -5.49
N LYS A 146 26.67 -3.69 -5.39
CA LYS A 146 26.20 -4.28 -4.13
C LYS A 146 27.38 -4.93 -3.40
N PRO A 147 27.73 -4.47 -2.18
CA PRO A 147 28.77 -5.11 -1.39
C PRO A 147 28.42 -6.57 -1.08
N ARG A 148 29.42 -7.46 -1.05
CA ARG A 148 29.20 -8.90 -0.78
C ARG A 148 28.48 -9.19 0.54
N ALA A 149 28.73 -8.38 1.57
CA ALA A 149 28.10 -8.52 2.89
C ALA A 149 26.83 -7.66 3.05
N TRP A 150 26.31 -7.08 1.97
CA TRP A 150 25.13 -6.24 2.01
C TRP A 150 23.88 -7.03 2.40
N LYS A 151 23.11 -6.46 3.31
CA LYS A 151 21.73 -6.86 3.58
C LYS A 151 20.83 -5.72 3.16
N ASP A 152 19.70 -6.02 2.55
CA ASP A 152 18.73 -4.98 2.25
C ASP A 152 18.19 -4.36 3.53
N LEU A 153 17.85 -3.08 3.47
CA LEU A 153 17.46 -2.29 4.64
C LEU A 153 16.30 -2.95 5.41
N TYR A 154 15.32 -3.50 4.71
CA TYR A 154 14.21 -4.21 5.36
C TYR A 154 14.68 -5.41 6.20
N GLN A 155 15.71 -6.15 5.74
CA GLN A 155 16.24 -7.32 6.46
C GLN A 155 16.90 -6.87 7.75
N PHE A 156 17.74 -5.84 7.68
CA PHE A 156 18.36 -5.24 8.85
C PHE A 156 17.33 -4.73 9.86
N LEU A 157 16.31 -4.01 9.39
CA LEU A 157 15.25 -3.47 10.26
C LEU A 157 14.43 -4.59 10.90
N ASN A 158 14.08 -5.63 10.15
CA ASN A 158 13.39 -6.81 10.67
C ASN A 158 14.25 -7.50 11.74
N GLU A 159 15.51 -7.80 11.45
CA GLU A 159 16.44 -8.41 12.41
C GLU A 159 16.54 -7.58 13.70
N LYS A 160 16.71 -6.27 13.58
CA LYS A 160 16.83 -5.36 14.73
C LYS A 160 15.54 -5.30 15.53
N LEU A 161 14.38 -5.15 14.88
CA LEU A 161 13.07 -5.13 15.54
C LEU A 161 12.78 -6.46 16.24
N HIS A 162 13.05 -7.59 15.60
CA HIS A 162 12.74 -8.91 16.15
C HIS A 162 13.62 -9.32 17.32
N ARG A 163 14.81 -8.72 17.48
CA ARG A 163 15.64 -8.88 18.67
C ARG A 163 14.99 -8.22 19.90
N ILE A 164 14.37 -7.05 19.72
CA ILE A 164 13.75 -6.30 20.81
C ILE A 164 12.26 -6.65 21.04
N LYS A 165 11.56 -7.07 19.99
CA LYS A 165 10.14 -7.41 19.97
C LYS A 165 9.89 -8.67 19.12
N PRO A 166 10.23 -9.86 19.65
CA PRO A 166 10.09 -11.12 18.93
C PRO A 166 8.69 -11.40 18.37
N GLU A 167 7.65 -10.90 19.03
CA GLU A 167 6.24 -11.06 18.68
C GLU A 167 5.86 -10.39 17.36
N TYR A 168 6.63 -9.40 16.89
CA TYR A 168 6.36 -8.66 15.65
C TYR A 168 6.75 -9.42 14.37
N ARG A 169 7.33 -10.62 14.48
CA ARG A 169 7.53 -11.52 13.32
C ARG A 169 6.23 -11.84 12.59
N ASN A 170 5.11 -11.87 13.31
CA ASN A 170 3.78 -12.20 12.78
C ASN A 170 2.93 -10.97 12.44
N TYR A 171 3.53 -9.78 12.42
CA TYR A 171 2.88 -8.51 12.08
C TYR A 171 3.27 -8.12 10.65
N ILE A 172 2.45 -7.29 10.00
CA ILE A 172 2.95 -6.42 8.93
C ILE A 172 3.79 -5.32 9.63
N LYS A 173 5.03 -5.10 9.19
CA LYS A 173 5.85 -4.00 9.72
C LYS A 173 5.89 -2.86 8.69
N VAL A 174 5.66 -1.64 9.17
CA VAL A 174 5.75 -0.43 8.36
C VAL A 174 6.77 0.50 9.00
N TYR A 175 7.93 0.64 8.37
CA TYR A 175 9.02 1.47 8.87
C TYR A 175 8.95 2.87 8.26
N TYR A 176 8.95 3.89 9.11
CA TYR A 176 8.90 5.29 8.70
C TYR A 176 10.24 5.97 8.99
N PHE A 177 10.87 6.51 7.96
CA PHE A 177 12.09 7.31 8.07
C PHE A 177 11.80 8.80 7.95
N GLY A 178 12.53 9.60 8.73
CA GLY A 178 12.51 11.06 8.67
C GLY A 178 13.47 11.65 7.64
N SER A 179 14.14 10.82 6.86
CA SER A 179 15.10 11.22 5.82
C SER A 179 14.68 10.67 4.48
N GLN A 180 15.10 11.33 3.39
CA GLN A 180 14.96 10.80 2.04
C GLN A 180 15.69 9.47 1.91
N GLY A 181 15.20 8.62 1.01
CA GLY A 181 15.85 7.37 0.70
C GLY A 181 15.54 6.88 -0.69
N GLY A 182 16.07 5.70 -1.02
CA GLY A 182 16.06 5.24 -2.39
C GLY A 182 16.78 3.93 -2.62
N SER A 183 16.98 3.61 -3.90
CA SER A 183 17.76 2.46 -4.37
C SER A 183 19.04 2.91 -5.08
N ILE A 184 19.98 1.98 -5.24
CA ILE A 184 21.10 2.12 -6.17
C ILE A 184 20.78 1.32 -7.43
N LYS A 185 20.78 1.99 -8.59
CA LYS A 185 20.54 1.39 -9.90
C LYS A 185 21.72 0.53 -10.35
N ILE A 186 21.51 -0.22 -11.44
CA ILE A 186 22.54 -1.08 -12.05
C ILE A 186 23.77 -0.29 -12.52
N ASP A 187 23.60 0.96 -12.94
CA ASP A 187 24.69 1.86 -13.33
C ASP A 187 25.40 2.53 -12.13
N GLY A 188 25.00 2.19 -10.91
CA GLY A 188 25.56 2.72 -9.67
C GLY A 188 24.96 4.07 -9.25
N THR A 189 24.04 4.65 -10.03
CA THR A 189 23.39 5.91 -9.69
C THR A 189 22.32 5.72 -8.62
N TRP A 190 22.12 6.75 -7.79
CA TRP A 190 21.06 6.75 -6.78
C TRP A 190 19.72 7.14 -7.39
N LYS A 191 18.65 6.48 -6.94
CA LYS A 191 17.27 6.74 -7.34
C LYS A 191 16.42 6.99 -6.11
N VAL A 192 15.82 8.18 -6.02
CA VAL A 192 14.87 8.51 -4.97
C VAL A 192 13.64 7.61 -5.00
N LEU A 193 13.14 7.24 -3.82
CA LEU A 193 11.89 6.51 -3.63
C LEU A 193 11.10 7.12 -2.46
N SER A 194 9.77 7.17 -2.59
CA SER A 194 8.88 7.50 -1.46
C SER A 194 8.74 6.33 -0.48
N GLY A 195 8.88 5.11 -0.99
CA GLY A 195 8.77 3.88 -0.22
C GLY A 195 8.95 2.64 -1.10
N TYR A 196 8.93 1.48 -0.47
CA TYR A 196 8.85 0.18 -1.13
C TYR A 196 8.36 -0.88 -0.16
N SER A 197 7.94 -2.03 -0.72
CA SER A 197 7.44 -3.17 0.05
C SER A 197 8.09 -4.48 -0.37
N GLN A 198 8.11 -5.42 0.57
CA GLN A 198 8.58 -6.80 0.42
C GLN A 198 7.45 -7.71 0.88
N SER A 199 6.69 -8.23 -0.08
CA SER A 199 5.43 -8.93 0.14
C SER A 199 5.62 -10.23 0.91
N ASP A 200 6.62 -11.02 0.54
CA ASP A 200 7.04 -12.26 1.21
C ASP A 200 7.43 -12.03 2.68
N GLN A 201 7.97 -10.85 2.98
CA GLN A 201 8.40 -10.46 4.31
C GLN A 201 7.35 -9.68 5.09
N LYS A 202 6.23 -9.27 4.48
CA LYS A 202 5.22 -8.38 5.09
C LYS A 202 5.87 -7.11 5.67
N THR A 203 6.78 -6.53 4.90
CA THR A 203 7.54 -5.34 5.31
C THR A 203 7.36 -4.22 4.30
N THR A 204 6.99 -3.05 4.80
CA THR A 204 6.99 -1.79 4.06
C THR A 204 8.01 -0.83 4.67
N VAL A 205 8.73 -0.10 3.83
CA VAL A 205 9.65 0.98 4.23
C VAL A 205 9.22 2.27 3.52
N LEU A 206 9.05 3.35 4.27
CA LEU A 206 8.65 4.66 3.79
C LEU A 206 9.73 5.69 4.14
N PHE A 207 10.07 6.53 3.18
CA PHE A 207 11.06 7.59 3.31
C PHE A 207 10.39 8.96 3.35
N GLN A 208 11.13 9.97 3.83
CA GLN A 208 10.65 11.34 3.85
C GLN A 208 10.21 11.81 2.46
N GLY A 209 9.07 12.51 2.40
CA GLY A 209 8.48 13.01 1.15
C GLY A 209 7.41 12.11 0.56
N TYR A 210 7.06 11.00 1.22
CA TYR A 210 5.92 10.18 0.83
C TYR A 210 4.59 10.95 0.91
N ASP A 211 3.65 10.62 0.01
CA ASP A 211 2.27 11.13 0.09
C ASP A 211 1.58 10.50 1.29
N VAL A 212 1.39 11.32 2.33
CA VAL A 212 0.80 10.93 3.62
C VAL A 212 -0.62 10.40 3.51
N ASN A 213 -1.32 10.65 2.41
CA ASN A 213 -2.70 10.21 2.21
C ASN A 213 -2.81 8.89 1.45
N ALA A 214 -1.74 8.41 0.82
CA ALA A 214 -1.84 7.27 -0.09
C ALA A 214 -0.66 6.29 -0.06
N THR A 215 0.57 6.74 0.17
CA THR A 215 1.74 5.85 0.02
C THR A 215 1.72 4.71 1.05
N THR A 216 1.36 5.01 2.29
CA THR A 216 1.29 3.97 3.35
C THR A 216 0.32 2.86 2.99
N SER A 217 -0.91 3.19 2.59
CA SER A 217 -1.90 2.17 2.24
C SER A 217 -1.48 1.41 0.98
N HIS A 218 -1.01 2.12 -0.04
CA HIS A 218 -0.50 1.53 -1.29
C HIS A 218 0.57 0.46 -1.02
N GLU A 219 1.60 0.82 -0.26
CA GLU A 219 2.71 -0.08 0.07
C GLU A 219 2.28 -1.22 1.00
N VAL A 220 1.44 -0.96 2.00
CA VAL A 220 0.92 -2.03 2.87
C VAL A 220 0.06 -3.02 2.08
N LEU A 221 -0.68 -2.56 1.08
CA LEU A 221 -1.47 -3.44 0.22
C LEU A 221 -0.59 -4.34 -0.65
N HIS A 222 0.58 -3.87 -1.11
CA HIS A 222 1.61 -4.74 -1.69
C HIS A 222 2.10 -5.79 -0.68
N SER A 223 2.30 -5.40 0.59
CA SER A 223 2.64 -6.36 1.67
C SER A 223 1.54 -7.39 1.96
N MET A 224 0.31 -7.11 1.53
CA MET A 224 -0.84 -8.04 1.60
C MET A 224 -1.04 -8.82 0.30
N GLY A 225 -0.15 -8.60 -0.67
CA GLY A 225 -0.08 -9.32 -1.92
C GLY A 225 -0.87 -8.70 -3.06
N LEU A 226 -1.25 -7.42 -3.03
CA LEU A 226 -1.84 -6.77 -4.22
C LEU A 226 -0.76 -6.23 -5.15
N ASP A 227 -0.96 -6.36 -6.45
CA ASP A 227 -0.16 -5.66 -7.46
C ASP A 227 -0.90 -4.43 -7.99
N HIS A 228 -0.20 -3.64 -8.82
CA HIS A 228 -0.80 -2.45 -9.41
C HIS A 228 -1.97 -2.78 -10.33
N THR A 229 -2.91 -1.85 -10.47
CA THR A 229 -4.07 -2.01 -11.36
C THR A 229 -3.71 -2.07 -12.85
N PHE A 230 -2.50 -1.66 -13.21
CA PHE A 230 -1.96 -1.73 -14.57
C PHE A 230 -1.11 -2.99 -14.82
N GLU A 231 -1.02 -3.91 -13.85
CA GLU A 231 -0.23 -5.14 -13.95
C GLU A 231 -1.15 -6.37 -13.97
N ASN A 232 -1.09 -7.16 -15.05
CA ASN A 232 -2.02 -8.27 -15.28
C ASN A 232 -1.38 -9.63 -15.03
N LYS A 233 -2.11 -10.56 -14.40
CA LYS A 233 -1.65 -11.93 -14.15
C LYS A 233 -1.32 -12.77 -15.38
N ASN A 234 -1.82 -12.38 -16.54
CA ASN A 234 -1.56 -13.07 -17.80
C ASN A 234 -0.33 -12.50 -18.52
N ILE A 235 0.29 -11.44 -18.00
CA ILE A 235 1.51 -10.84 -18.53
C ILE A 235 2.63 -11.15 -17.54
N VAL A 236 3.54 -12.05 -17.93
CA VAL A 236 4.77 -12.31 -17.17
C VAL A 236 5.89 -11.51 -17.84
N PRO A 237 6.41 -10.44 -17.20
CA PRO A 237 7.52 -9.68 -17.76
C PRO A 237 8.74 -10.58 -18.01
N THR A 238 9.54 -10.24 -19.02
CA THR A 238 10.81 -10.92 -19.31
C THR A 238 11.69 -10.96 -18.05
N GLY A 239 12.12 -12.16 -17.65
CA GLY A 239 12.92 -12.36 -16.44
C GLY A 239 12.12 -12.64 -15.16
N MET A 240 10.78 -12.65 -15.22
CA MET A 240 9.92 -13.10 -14.12
C MET A 240 9.36 -14.52 -14.36
N THR A 241 9.00 -15.19 -13.26
CA THR A 241 8.26 -16.46 -13.27
C THR A 241 6.80 -16.23 -12.90
N ARG A 242 5.91 -17.20 -13.15
CA ARG A 242 4.50 -17.11 -12.73
C ARG A 242 4.31 -17.00 -11.21
N THR A 243 5.31 -17.37 -10.41
CA THR A 243 5.26 -17.25 -8.94
C THR A 243 5.47 -15.83 -8.45
N ASN A 244 6.08 -14.97 -9.27
CA ASN A 244 6.36 -13.57 -8.96
C ASN A 244 5.71 -12.63 -9.99
N ALA A 245 4.81 -13.18 -10.81
CA ALA A 245 4.06 -12.43 -11.79
C ALA A 245 2.94 -11.65 -11.09
N PRO A 246 2.49 -10.54 -11.69
CA PRO A 246 1.37 -9.78 -11.16
C PRO A 246 0.13 -10.63 -10.94
N ASN A 247 -0.78 -10.21 -10.08
CA ASN A 247 -2.03 -10.91 -9.80
C ASN A 247 -3.28 -10.14 -10.22
N GLY A 248 -3.11 -9.00 -10.88
CA GLY A 248 -4.22 -8.18 -11.35
C GLY A 248 -5.16 -8.97 -12.26
N LYS A 249 -6.45 -8.94 -11.92
CA LYS A 249 -7.52 -9.60 -12.69
C LYS A 249 -7.78 -8.88 -14.02
N TYR A 250 -7.63 -7.56 -14.02
CA TYR A 250 -7.85 -6.67 -15.16
C TYR A 250 -6.68 -5.70 -15.27
N THR A 251 -6.49 -5.13 -16.46
CA THR A 251 -5.48 -4.10 -16.71
C THR A 251 -6.18 -2.78 -16.93
N PHE A 252 -5.80 -1.77 -16.16
CA PHE A 252 -6.22 -0.38 -16.36
C PHE A 252 -5.05 0.45 -16.85
N LYS A 253 -5.33 1.57 -17.50
CA LYS A 253 -4.28 2.54 -17.82
C LYS A 253 -3.75 3.13 -16.50
N GLN A 254 -2.44 3.34 -16.42
CA GLN A 254 -1.84 3.98 -15.26
C GLN A 254 -2.32 5.44 -15.11
N GLY A 255 -2.61 5.84 -13.88
CA GLY A 255 -2.92 7.21 -13.50
C GLY A 255 -4.34 7.68 -13.79
N ILE A 256 -5.28 6.77 -14.08
CA ILE A 256 -6.66 7.14 -14.45
C ILE A 256 -7.75 6.61 -13.51
N THR A 257 -7.42 5.67 -12.62
CA THR A 257 -8.40 5.12 -11.67
C THR A 257 -8.28 5.78 -10.31
N ASP A 258 -9.34 5.71 -9.50
CA ASP A 258 -9.30 6.13 -8.10
C ASP A 258 -8.85 5.01 -7.15
N ASN A 259 -8.28 3.94 -7.70
CA ASN A 259 -7.83 2.78 -6.95
C ASN A 259 -6.57 3.08 -6.13
N ILE A 260 -6.47 2.54 -4.92
CA ILE A 260 -5.31 2.75 -4.04
C ILE A 260 -4.01 2.23 -4.68
N LEU A 261 -4.06 1.16 -5.49
CA LEU A 261 -2.91 0.57 -6.17
C LEU A 261 -2.62 1.20 -7.55
N ASP A 262 -3.20 2.36 -7.84
CA ASP A 262 -2.83 3.18 -8.99
C ASP A 262 -1.82 4.28 -8.56
N TYR A 263 -1.33 5.06 -9.52
CA TYR A 263 -0.49 6.25 -9.32
C TYR A 263 -1.24 7.56 -9.57
N ALA A 264 -2.57 7.52 -9.70
CA ALA A 264 -3.39 8.73 -9.81
C ALA A 264 -3.32 9.58 -8.53
N SER A 265 -3.69 10.86 -8.61
CA SER A 265 -3.99 11.66 -7.44
C SER A 265 -5.40 11.35 -6.92
N GLY A 266 -5.64 11.49 -5.61
CA GLY A 266 -6.98 11.29 -5.03
C GLY A 266 -7.46 9.84 -4.92
N ARG A 267 -6.52 8.88 -4.88
CA ARG A 267 -6.77 7.44 -4.71
C ARG A 267 -7.51 7.17 -3.40
N LYS A 268 -8.60 6.40 -3.46
CA LYS A 268 -9.52 6.22 -2.33
C LYS A 268 -10.19 4.86 -2.24
N SER A 269 -10.21 4.06 -3.32
CA SER A 269 -11.03 2.85 -3.41
C SER A 269 -10.20 1.58 -3.67
N LEU A 270 -10.75 0.45 -3.28
CA LEU A 270 -10.36 -0.88 -3.75
C LEU A 270 -11.47 -1.47 -4.61
N MET A 271 -11.10 -2.27 -5.60
CA MET A 271 -12.03 -3.09 -6.34
C MET A 271 -12.38 -4.35 -5.56
N GLU A 272 -13.61 -4.86 -5.73
CA GLU A 272 -14.09 -6.03 -4.99
C GLU A 272 -13.15 -7.24 -5.11
N TRP A 273 -12.60 -7.52 -6.30
CA TRP A 273 -11.68 -8.65 -6.49
C TRP A 273 -10.36 -8.51 -5.72
N GLN A 274 -9.94 -7.29 -5.39
CA GLN A 274 -8.76 -7.05 -4.55
C GLN A 274 -9.07 -7.41 -3.09
N TRP A 275 -10.33 -7.30 -2.66
CA TRP A 275 -10.75 -7.66 -1.31
C TRP A 275 -10.47 -9.14 -1.03
N ASP A 276 -10.77 -10.02 -1.98
CA ASP A 276 -10.52 -11.46 -1.84
C ASP A 276 -9.04 -11.77 -1.59
N ILE A 277 -8.13 -11.07 -2.29
CA ILE A 277 -6.68 -11.26 -2.17
C ILE A 277 -6.21 -10.83 -0.77
N ILE A 278 -6.56 -9.61 -0.33
CA ILE A 278 -6.10 -9.12 0.98
C ILE A 278 -6.79 -9.83 2.15
N ARG A 279 -7.99 -10.37 1.94
CA ARG A 279 -8.68 -11.18 2.96
C ARG A 279 -8.06 -12.57 3.10
N ALA A 280 -7.45 -13.11 2.04
CA ALA A 280 -6.76 -14.40 2.09
C ALA A 280 -5.50 -14.35 2.98
N SER A 281 -4.85 -13.19 3.09
CA SER A 281 -3.68 -12.98 3.96
C SER A 281 -4.03 -12.53 5.38
N ALA A 282 -5.30 -12.18 5.64
CA ALA A 282 -5.81 -11.69 6.92
C ALA A 282 -6.39 -12.81 7.83
N GLN A 283 -6.53 -12.51 9.12
CA GLN A 283 -6.96 -13.47 10.14
C GLN A 283 -8.47 -13.36 10.40
N ALA A 284 -9.13 -14.48 10.72
CA ALA A 284 -10.53 -14.45 11.15
C ALA A 284 -10.70 -13.61 12.42
N GLU A 285 -11.73 -12.78 12.50
CA GLU A 285 -12.03 -12.07 13.75
C GLU A 285 -12.26 -13.10 14.88
N PRO A 286 -11.53 -13.00 16.01
CA PRO A 286 -11.68 -13.91 17.14
C PRO A 286 -13.07 -13.78 17.79
#